data_AF-A0A382GVP1-F1
#
_entry.id   AF-A0A382GVP1-F1
#
_cell.length_a   1.000
_cell.length_b   1.000
_cell.length_c   1.000
_cell.angle_alpha   90.00
_cell.angle_beta   90.00
_cell.angle_gamma   90.00
#
_symmetry.space_group_name_H-M   'P 1'
#
loop_
_entity.id
_entity.type
_entity.pdbx_description
1 polymer ?
#
loop_
_entity_poly.entity_id
_entity_poly.type
_entity_poly.pdbx_seq_one_letter_code
_entity_poly.pdbx_strand_id
1 'polypeptide(L)'
;MSNDQSIKETLDVIRRALEDDDSPLDLKEDLLILNRKVNDDGTINIINNDSINKEDVRKILDEKINQILEKHFDQWLEKKLPYYIKNYLEKK
;
A
#
# COMPACT_ATOMS: atom_id res chain seq x y z
N MET A 1 -18.75 27.27 -11.84
CA MET A 1 -18.89 26.13 -10.93
C MET A 1 -17.50 25.71 -10.51
N SER A 2 -17.23 25.53 -9.21
CA SER A 2 -15.95 24.98 -8.77
C SER A 2 -15.86 23.51 -9.17
N ASN A 3 -14.66 23.03 -9.50
CA ASN A 3 -14.45 21.63 -9.88
C ASN A 3 -14.94 20.67 -8.78
N ASP A 4 -14.75 21.05 -7.52
CA ASP A 4 -15.20 20.28 -6.35
C ASP A 4 -16.74 20.17 -6.27
N GLN A 5 -17.46 21.19 -6.74
CA GLN A 5 -18.92 21.16 -6.80
C GLN A 5 -19.41 20.22 -7.92
N SER A 6 -18.76 20.26 -9.08
CA SER A 6 -19.09 19.38 -10.21
C SER A 6 -18.83 17.90 -9.89
N ILE A 7 -17.74 17.61 -9.17
CA ILE A 7 -17.42 16.25 -8.72
C ILE A 7 -18.46 15.78 -7.70
N LYS A 8 -18.82 16.64 -6.74
CA LYS A 8 -19.82 16.30 -5.71
C LYS A 8 -21.20 16.05 -6.31
N GLU A 9 -21.62 16.87 -7.26
CA GLU A 9 -22.87 16.69 -7.99
C GLU A 9 -22.89 15.36 -8.77
N THR A 10 -21.78 15.01 -9.42
CA THR A 10 -21.67 13.74 -10.15
C THR A 10 -21.73 12.54 -9.20
N LEU A 11 -21.06 12.61 -8.05
CA LEU A 11 -21.07 11.55 -7.04
C LEU A 11 -22.43 11.38 -6.38
N ASP A 12 -23.16 12.47 -6.13
CA ASP A 12 -24.50 12.40 -5.55
C ASP A 12 -25.51 11.80 -6.54
N VAL A 13 -25.37 12.04 -7.85
CA VAL A 13 -26.18 11.37 -8.89
C VAL A 13 -25.89 9.87 -8.91
N ILE A 14 -24.62 9.46 -8.85
CA ILE A 14 -24.22 8.04 -8.80
C ILE A 14 -24.77 7.37 -7.54
N ARG A 15 -24.66 8.03 -6.37
CA ARG A 15 -25.19 7.50 -5.11
C ARG A 15 -26.70 7.27 -5.20
N ARG A 16 -27.44 8.25 -5.71
CA ARG A 16 -28.91 8.14 -5.83
C ARG A 16 -29.31 7.01 -6.78
N ALA A 17 -28.60 6.84 -7.90
CA ALA A 17 -28.84 5.74 -8.83
C ALA A 17 -28.59 4.35 -8.21
N LEU A 18 -27.70 4.24 -7.23
CA LEU A 18 -27.42 3.00 -6.50
C LEU A 18 -28.39 2.74 -5.34
N GLU A 19 -28.93 3.80 -4.73
CA GLU A 19 -29.87 3.71 -3.62
C GLU A 19 -31.32 3.50 -4.08
N ASP A 20 -31.69 3.94 -5.28
CA ASP A 20 -33.05 3.83 -5.82
C ASP A 20 -33.38 2.44 -6.41
N ASP A 21 -32.41 1.51 -6.51
CA ASP A 21 -32.59 0.20 -7.14
C ASP A 21 -32.63 -0.95 -6.10
N ASP A 22 -33.82 -1.18 -5.50
CA ASP A 22 -34.12 -2.26 -4.54
C ASP A 22 -34.25 -3.66 -5.19
N SER A 23 -33.91 -3.79 -6.47
CA SER A 23 -33.98 -5.03 -7.24
C SER A 23 -32.89 -6.01 -6.79
N PRO A 24 -33.15 -7.33 -6.66
CA PRO A 24 -32.09 -8.29 -6.35
C PRO A 24 -31.10 -8.33 -7.52
N LEU A 25 -29.97 -7.64 -7.33
CA LEU A 25 -28.89 -7.47 -8.30
C LEU A 25 -28.48 -8.81 -8.91
N ASP A 26 -28.79 -9.02 -10.18
CA ASP A 26 -28.08 -9.99 -11.00
C ASP A 26 -26.69 -9.38 -11.26
N LEU A 27 -25.79 -9.60 -10.29
CA LEU A 27 -24.51 -8.91 -10.04
C LEU A 27 -23.45 -9.01 -11.17
N LYS A 28 -23.84 -9.34 -12.41
CA LYS A 28 -22.92 -9.51 -13.54
C LYS A 28 -22.80 -8.30 -14.46
N GLU A 29 -23.83 -7.47 -14.57
CA GLU A 29 -23.82 -6.36 -15.56
C GLU A 29 -23.38 -5.02 -14.95
N ASP A 30 -23.63 -4.78 -13.67
CA ASP A 30 -23.36 -3.49 -13.00
C ASP A 30 -22.14 -3.50 -12.05
N LEU A 31 -21.13 -4.32 -12.34
CA LEU A 31 -19.86 -4.28 -11.61
C LEU A 31 -19.05 -3.05 -12.03
N LEU A 32 -19.02 -2.03 -11.17
CA LEU A 32 -18.10 -0.89 -11.30
C LEU A 32 -16.64 -1.38 -11.17
N ILE A 33 -15.97 -1.57 -12.30
CA ILE A 33 -14.57 -1.97 -12.34
C ILE A 33 -13.67 -0.73 -12.14
N LEU A 34 -13.36 -0.42 -10.88
CA LEU A 34 -12.52 0.70 -10.43
C LEU A 34 -11.07 0.68 -10.94
N ASN A 35 -10.64 -0.39 -11.62
CA ASN A 35 -9.30 -0.51 -12.18
C ASN A 35 -9.20 -0.03 -13.63
N ARG A 36 -10.19 0.68 -14.18
CA ARG A 36 -10.16 1.21 -15.55
C ARG A 36 -10.17 2.73 -15.54
N LYS A 37 -9.15 3.34 -16.12
CA LYS A 37 -9.05 4.79 -16.34
C LYS A 37 -9.28 5.11 -17.81
N VAL A 38 -10.18 6.04 -18.09
CA VAL A 38 -10.41 6.58 -19.44
C VAL A 38 -9.47 7.76 -19.67
N ASN A 39 -8.78 7.78 -20.81
CA ASN A 39 -7.92 8.88 -21.23
C ASN A 39 -8.69 9.88 -22.11
N ASP A 40 -8.11 11.07 -22.33
CA ASP A 40 -8.74 12.15 -23.10
C ASP A 40 -8.96 11.82 -24.59
N ASP A 41 -8.21 10.85 -25.12
CA ASP A 41 -8.37 10.33 -26.48
C ASP A 41 -9.44 9.21 -26.60
N GLY A 42 -10.13 8.93 -25.50
CA GLY A 42 -11.18 7.90 -25.41
C GLY A 42 -10.64 6.47 -25.23
N THR A 43 -9.32 6.28 -25.11
CA THR A 43 -8.75 4.96 -24.81
C THR A 43 -8.95 4.57 -23.34
N ILE A 44 -9.14 3.27 -23.08
CA ILE A 44 -9.33 2.72 -21.72
C ILE A 44 -8.05 2.02 -21.30
N ASN A 45 -7.39 2.56 -20.27
CA ASN A 45 -6.27 1.93 -19.61
C ASN A 45 -6.74 1.14 -18.40
N ILE A 46 -6.44 -0.16 -18.37
CA ILE A 46 -6.58 -0.96 -17.15
C ILE A 46 -5.39 -0.56 -16.25
N ILE A 47 -5.69 0.06 -15.13
CA ILE A 47 -4.77 0.22 -14.01
C ILE A 47 -4.50 -1.18 -13.49
N ASN A 48 -3.50 -1.85 -14.06
CA ASN A 48 -2.97 -3.04 -13.44
C ASN A 48 -2.45 -2.60 -12.07
N ASN A 49 -3.09 -3.13 -11.03
CA ASN A 49 -2.43 -3.28 -9.76
C ASN A 49 -1.41 -4.39 -10.03
N ASP A 50 -0.26 -4.04 -10.62
CA ASP A 50 0.87 -4.94 -10.76
C ASP A 50 1.05 -5.52 -9.38
N SER A 51 0.61 -6.77 -9.21
CA SER A 51 0.49 -7.38 -7.91
C SER A 51 1.88 -7.34 -7.33
N ILE A 52 2.08 -6.50 -6.31
CA ILE A 52 3.40 -6.26 -5.73
C ILE A 52 4.06 -7.62 -5.54
N ASN A 53 5.10 -7.90 -6.32
CA ASN A 53 5.71 -9.22 -6.29
C ASN A 53 6.32 -9.39 -4.91
N LYS A 54 5.95 -10.47 -4.21
CA LYS A 54 6.47 -10.77 -2.88
C LYS A 54 8.00 -10.81 -2.87
N GLU A 55 8.61 -11.19 -3.99
CA GLU A 55 10.06 -11.22 -4.17
C GLU A 55 10.67 -9.82 -4.15
N ASP A 56 10.02 -8.83 -4.78
CA ASP A 56 10.50 -7.45 -4.78
C ASP A 56 10.37 -6.81 -3.39
N VAL A 57 9.28 -7.12 -2.66
CA VAL A 57 9.13 -6.70 -1.26
C VAL A 57 10.21 -7.30 -0.38
N ARG A 58 10.54 -8.58 -0.57
CA ARG A 58 11.61 -9.25 0.17
C ARG A 58 12.97 -8.60 -0.11
N LYS A 59 13.29 -8.34 -1.38
CA LYS A 59 14.54 -7.66 -1.75
C LYS A 59 14.66 -6.28 -1.10
N ILE A 60 13.61 -5.47 -1.18
CA ILE A 60 13.59 -4.13 -0.57
C ILE A 60 13.74 -4.22 0.95
N LEU A 61 13.10 -5.21 1.58
CA LEU A 61 13.20 -5.42 3.02
C LEU A 61 14.61 -5.85 3.44
N ASP A 62 15.20 -6.82 2.74
CA ASP A 62 16.56 -7.32 3.01
C ASP A 62 17.60 -6.20 2.85
N GLU A 63 17.47 -5.38 1.80
CA GLU A 63 18.37 -4.25 1.57
C GLU A 63 18.29 -3.22 2.71
N LYS A 64 17.09 -2.88 3.17
CA LYS A 64 16.90 -1.96 4.30
C LYS A 64 17.44 -2.53 5.61
N ILE A 65 17.22 -3.83 5.88
CA ILE A 65 17.74 -4.49 7.06
C ILE A 65 19.27 -4.46 7.03
N ASN A 66 19.89 -4.80 5.90
CA ASN A 66 21.34 -4.78 5.75
C ASN A 66 21.93 -3.38 5.98
N GLN A 67 21.33 -2.33 5.43
CA GLN A 67 21.78 -0.95 5.67
C GLN A 67 21.71 -0.55 7.15
N ILE A 68 20.65 -0.95 7.85
CA ILE A 68 20.48 -0.66 9.28
C ILE A 68 21.51 -1.46 10.10
N LEU A 69 21.70 -2.74 9.76
CA LEU A 69 22.68 -3.59 10.42
C LEU A 69 24.09 -3.05 10.20
N GLU A 70 24.53 -2.81 8.97
CA GLU A 70 25.87 -2.27 8.71
C GLU A 70 26.12 -0.94 9.44
N LYS A 71 25.12 -0.07 9.52
CA LYS A 71 25.29 1.24 10.16
C LYS A 71 25.30 1.18 11.69
N HIS A 72 24.52 0.29 12.29
CA HIS A 72 24.24 0.34 13.73
C HIS A 72 24.71 -0.89 14.50
N PHE A 73 24.98 -2.02 13.84
CA PHE A 73 25.36 -3.26 14.48
C PHE A 73 26.73 -3.17 15.14
N ASP A 74 27.72 -2.60 14.46
CA ASP A 74 29.07 -2.42 15.02
C ASP A 74 29.04 -1.50 16.25
N GLN A 75 28.35 -0.36 16.15
CA GLN A 75 28.19 0.58 17.27
C GLN A 75 27.44 -0.05 18.45
N TRP A 76 26.47 -0.91 18.17
CA TRP A 76 25.73 -1.63 19.20
C TRP A 76 26.62 -2.69 19.85
N LEU A 77 27.37 -3.46 19.06
CA LEU A 77 28.32 -4.47 19.53
C LEU A 77 29.38 -3.84 20.42
N GLU A 78 30.03 -2.77 19.99
CA GLU A 78 31.05 -2.07 20.79
C GLU A 78 30.51 -1.61 22.15
N LYS A 79 29.26 -1.14 22.21
CA LYS A 79 28.66 -0.66 23.45
C LYS A 79 28.16 -1.78 24.36
N LYS A 80 27.64 -2.87 23.79
CA LYS A 80 26.93 -3.90 24.53
C LYS A 80 27.78 -5.12 24.83
N LEU A 81 28.66 -5.53 23.93
CA LEU A 81 29.51 -6.70 24.09
C LEU A 81 30.38 -6.62 25.38
N PRO A 82 31.04 -5.50 25.70
CA PRO A 82 31.86 -5.41 26.92
C PRO A 82 31.03 -5.52 28.20
N TYR A 83 29.82 -4.96 28.20
CA TYR A 83 28.90 -5.04 29.34
C TYR A 83 28.47 -6.49 29.62
N TYR A 84 28.11 -7.24 28.58
CA TYR A 84 27.72 -8.63 28.73
C TYR A 84 28.89 -9.53 29.11
N ILE A 85 30.07 -9.34 28.52
CA ILE A 85 31.28 -10.08 28.87
C ILE A 85 31.67 -9.83 30.32
N LYS A 86 31.68 -8.56 30.76
CA LYS A 86 31.99 -8.18 32.15
C LYS A 86 31.02 -8.85 33.13
N ASN A 87 29.71 -8.74 32.89
CA ASN A 87 28.71 -9.36 33.74
C ASN A 87 28.79 -10.90 33.77
N TYR A 88 29.19 -11.53 32.67
CA TYR A 88 29.36 -12.97 32.61
C TYR A 88 30.60 -13.42 33.40
N LEU A 89 31.71 -12.69 33.29
CA LEU A 89 32.95 -12.97 34.01
C LEU A 89 32.87 -12.64 35.50
N GLU A 90 32.13 -11.60 35.89
CA GLU A 90 31.92 -11.23 37.31
C GLU A 90 30.94 -12.16 38.03
N LYS A 91 30.08 -12.87 37.29
CA LYS A 91 29.15 -13.87 37.85
C LYS A 91 29.76 -15.28 37.97
N LYS A 92 30.97 -15.48 37.47
CA LYS A 92 31.68 -16.77 37.49
C LYS A 92 32.80 -16.74 38.52
#